data_AF-A0A397ENV1-F1
#
_entry.id   AF-A0A397ENV1-F1
#
_cell.length_a   1.000
_cell.length_b   1.000
_cell.length_c   1.000
_cell.angle_alpha   90.00
_cell.angle_beta   90.00
_cell.angle_gamma   90.00
#
_symmetry.space_group_name_H-M   'P 1'
#
loop_
_entity.id
_entity.type
_entity.pdbx_description
1 polymer ?
#
loop_
_entity_poly.entity_id
_entity_poly.type
_entity_poly.pdbx_seq_one_letter_code
_entity_poly.pdbx_strand_id
1 'polypeptide(L)' 'SNYGPVADQVCTSYSAHTPARRLGTVEEVSAATVFLLSPAAAYTTGTNAIVDGGWNLAGALVPLPQHVRYPVYGTSKL' A
#
# COMPACT_ATOMS: atom_id res chain seq x y z
N SER A 1 15.16 -2.89 11.59
CA SER A 1 14.30 -3.96 11.05
C SER A 1 14.89 -5.33 11.39
N ASN A 2 14.05 -6.36 11.62
CA ASN A 2 14.48 -7.76 11.79
C ASN A 2 15.07 -8.37 10.49
N TYR A 3 15.01 -7.65 9.38
CA TYR A 3 15.43 -8.11 8.06
C TYR A 3 16.75 -7.48 7.58
N GLY A 4 17.45 -6.75 8.46
CA GLY A 4 18.75 -6.15 8.16
C GLY A 4 18.69 -4.94 7.20
N PRO A 5 19.85 -4.37 6.86
CA PRO A 5 19.94 -3.09 6.14
C PRO A 5 19.40 -3.13 4.71
N VAL A 6 19.42 -4.30 4.06
CA VAL A 6 18.87 -4.47 2.71
C VAL A 6 17.36 -4.24 2.69
N ALA A 7 16.64 -4.73 3.70
CA ALA A 7 15.20 -4.54 3.77
C ALA A 7 14.82 -3.06 3.95
N ASP A 8 15.59 -2.34 4.77
CA ASP A 8 15.38 -0.90 4.99
C ASP A 8 15.61 -0.10 3.69
N GLN A 9 16.64 -0.47 2.91
CA GLN A 9 16.90 0.10 1.58
C GLN A 9 15.78 -0.18 0.59
N VAL A 10 15.27 -1.41 0.57
CA VAL A 10 14.16 -1.82 -0.30
C VAL A 10 12.89 -1.03 0.05
N CYS A 11 12.50 -0.96 1.31
CA CYS A 11 11.36 -0.17 1.79
C CYS A 11 11.44 1.31 1.40
N THR A 12 12.65 1.88 1.49
CA THR A 12 12.91 3.26 1.07
C THR A 12 12.71 3.42 -0.44
N SER A 13 13.24 2.50 -1.24
CA SER A 13 13.08 2.51 -2.70
C SER A 13 11.61 2.36 -3.12
N TYR A 14 10.87 1.45 -2.49
CA TYR A 14 9.43 1.29 -2.74
C TYR A 14 8.67 2.58 -2.44
N SER A 15 8.86 3.16 -1.26
CA SER A 15 8.20 4.42 -0.90
C SER A 15 8.48 5.56 -1.90
N ALA A 16 9.68 5.59 -2.48
CA ALA A 16 10.09 6.60 -3.44
C ALA A 16 9.47 6.45 -4.84
N HIS A 17 8.97 5.28 -5.22
CA HIS A 17 8.28 5.10 -6.52
C HIS A 17 6.81 4.67 -6.39
N THR A 18 6.29 4.51 -5.17
CA THR A 18 4.85 4.40 -4.92
C THR A 18 4.19 5.78 -5.09
N PRO A 19 3.10 5.92 -5.88
CA PRO A 19 2.36 7.17 -5.99
C PRO A 19 1.92 7.77 -4.65
N ALA A 20 1.54 6.95 -3.67
CA ALA A 20 1.20 7.41 -2.33
C ALA A 20 2.38 8.03 -1.54
N ARG A 21 3.63 7.84 -1.99
CA ARG A 21 4.87 8.36 -1.37
C ARG A 21 5.17 7.86 0.04
N ARG A 22 4.64 6.68 0.37
CA ARG A 22 4.88 5.97 1.62
C ARG A 22 4.58 4.48 1.43
N LEU A 23 5.02 3.67 2.37
CA LEU A 23 4.49 2.32 2.52
C LEU A 23 3.07 2.36 3.10
N GLY A 24 2.31 1.30 2.79
CA GLY A 24 1.02 1.05 3.40
C GLY A 24 1.14 0.55 4.83
N THR A 25 0.05 0.65 5.59
CA THR A 25 -0.07 0.05 6.92
C THR A 25 -0.76 -1.32 6.84
N VAL A 26 -0.64 -2.11 7.92
CA VAL A 26 -1.35 -3.39 8.02
C VAL A 26 -2.87 -3.16 7.99
N GLU A 27 -3.32 -2.07 8.59
CA GLU A 27 -4.73 -1.70 8.67
C GLU A 27 -5.34 -1.35 7.31
N GLU A 28 -4.54 -0.83 6.37
CA GLU A 28 -5.02 -0.57 5.00
C GLU A 28 -5.35 -1.86 4.25
N VAL A 29 -4.53 -2.91 4.45
CA VAL A 29 -4.79 -4.24 3.88
C VAL A 29 -5.94 -4.92 4.61
N SER A 30 -5.97 -4.84 5.94
CA SER A 30 -7.02 -5.48 6.74
C SER A 30 -8.39 -4.86 6.50
N ALA A 31 -8.50 -3.55 6.30
CA ALA A 31 -9.76 -2.88 5.98
C ALA A 31 -10.35 -3.38 4.65
N ALA A 32 -9.53 -3.49 3.60
CA ALA A 32 -9.96 -4.05 2.32
C ALA A 32 -10.40 -5.52 2.47
N THR A 33 -9.69 -6.28 3.31
CA THR A 33 -10.02 -7.69 3.60
C THR A 33 -11.35 -7.81 4.32
N VAL A 34 -11.58 -6.98 5.35
CA VAL A 34 -12.84 -6.93 6.10
C VAL A 34 -14.00 -6.56 5.18
N PHE A 35 -13.83 -5.60 4.27
CA PHE A 35 -14.85 -5.30 3.26
C PHE A 35 -15.21 -6.53 2.42
N LEU A 36 -14.21 -7.23 1.87
CA LEU A 36 -14.44 -8.40 1.02
C LEU A 36 -15.09 -9.57 1.76
N LEU A 37 -14.85 -9.71 3.07
CA LEU A 37 -15.48 -10.74 3.91
C LEU A 37 -16.86 -10.33 4.45
N SER A 38 -17.25 -9.07 4.28
CA SER A 38 -18.52 -8.56 4.79
C SER A 38 -19.67 -8.82 3.81
N PRO A 39 -20.95 -8.77 4.27
CA PRO A 39 -22.11 -8.82 3.39
C PRO A 39 -22.13 -7.72 2.32
N ALA A 40 -21.40 -6.61 2.51
CA ALA A 40 -21.33 -5.53 1.52
C ALA A 40 -20.65 -5.97 0.21
N ALA A 41 -19.87 -7.06 0.24
CA ALA A 41 -19.20 -7.63 -0.93
C ALA A 41 -19.96 -8.83 -1.54
N ALA A 42 -21.26 -9.01 -1.25
CA ALA A 42 -22.03 -10.21 -1.63
C ALA A 42 -22.02 -10.55 -3.14
N TYR A 43 -21.74 -9.59 -4.03
CA TYR A 43 -21.66 -9.81 -5.47
C TYR A 43 -20.27 -9.54 -6.05
N THR A 44 -19.26 -9.36 -5.19
CA THR A 44 -17.87 -9.13 -5.59
C THR A 44 -17.11 -10.45 -5.50
N THR A 45 -16.92 -11.11 -6.63
CA THR A 45 -16.19 -12.39 -6.73
C THR A 45 -15.31 -12.43 -7.98
N GLY A 46 -14.30 -13.31 -7.99
CA GLY A 46 -13.38 -13.48 -9.13
C GLY A 46 -12.48 -12.28 -9.42
N THR A 47 -12.24 -11.41 -8.44
CA THR A 47 -11.47 -10.17 -8.60
C THR A 47 -10.34 -10.06 -7.59
N ASN A 48 -9.30 -9.30 -7.95
CA ASN A 48 -8.18 -8.94 -7.09
C ASN A 48 -8.35 -7.51 -6.59
N ALA A 49 -8.43 -7.31 -5.28
CA ALA A 49 -8.38 -5.98 -4.67
C ALA A 49 -6.92 -5.60 -4.38
N ILE A 50 -6.33 -4.76 -5.23
CA ILE A 50 -4.93 -4.31 -5.09
C ILE A 50 -4.84 -3.15 -4.07
N VAL A 51 -4.01 -3.33 -3.04
CA VAL A 51 -3.79 -2.34 -1.97
C VAL A 51 -2.29 -2.06 -1.85
N ASP A 52 -1.76 -1.20 -2.72
CA ASP A 52 -0.31 -0.97 -2.85
C ASP A 52 0.10 0.50 -3.01
N GLY A 53 -0.84 1.44 -2.79
CA GLY A 53 -0.59 2.87 -2.97
C GLY A 53 -0.35 3.29 -4.42
N GLY A 54 -0.71 2.47 -5.40
CA GLY A 54 -0.60 2.72 -6.84
C GLY A 54 0.69 2.19 -7.48
N TRP A 55 1.47 1.39 -6.75
CA TRP A 55 2.76 0.86 -7.23
C TRP A 55 2.62 0.04 -8.51
N ASN A 56 1.65 -0.87 -8.58
CA ASN A 56 1.45 -1.77 -9.72
C ASN A 56 1.23 -1.02 -11.05
N LEU A 57 0.59 0.15 -11.00
CA LEU A 57 0.28 0.94 -12.18
C LEU A 57 1.39 1.93 -12.58
N ALA A 58 2.00 2.61 -11.61
CA ALA A 58 2.98 3.66 -11.89
C ALA A 58 4.43 3.20 -11.68
N GLY A 59 4.68 2.50 -10.58
CA GLY A 59 5.97 1.97 -10.15
C GLY A 59 7.16 2.87 -10.49
N ALA A 60 8.26 2.25 -10.90
CA ALA A 60 9.49 2.95 -11.30
C ALA A 60 9.40 3.60 -12.70
N LEU A 61 8.29 3.48 -13.43
CA LEU A 61 8.19 3.92 -14.82
C LEU A 61 7.75 5.38 -14.94
N VAL A 62 7.01 5.89 -13.96
CA VAL A 62 6.48 7.26 -13.99
C VAL A 62 7.21 8.13 -12.96
N PRO A 63 7.94 9.18 -13.40
CA PRO A 63 8.54 10.11 -12.46
C PRO A 63 7.44 10.96 -11.81
N LEU A 64 7.14 10.66 -10.55
CA LEU A 64 6.15 11.39 -9.77
C LEU A 64 6.84 12.41 -8.83
N PRO A 65 6.23 13.56 -8.52
CA PRO A 65 6.76 14.49 -7.54
C PRO A 65 6.57 13.95 -6.12
N GLN A 66 7.43 14.38 -5.20
CA GLN A 66 7.29 14.09 -3.77
C GLN A 66 6.09 14.83 -3.18
N HIS A 67 5.31 14.18 -2.32
CA HIS A 67 4.19 14.80 -1.62
C HIS A 67 3.76 14.02 -0.37
N VAL A 68 2.92 14.63 0.48
CA VAL A 68 2.34 14.03 1.70
C VAL A 68 0.80 14.02 1.68
N ARG A 69 0.20 13.99 0.48
CA ARG A 69 -1.25 14.18 0.29
C ARG A 69 -2.10 12.95 0.63
N TYR A 70 -1.52 11.75 0.68
CA TYR A 70 -2.24 10.52 1.01
C TYR A 70 -2.27 10.32 2.53
N PRO A 71 -3.43 10.44 3.20
CA PRO A 71 -3.52 10.21 4.63
C PRO A 71 -3.23 8.75 4.97
N VAL A 72 -2.72 8.50 6.16
CA VAL A 72 -2.51 7.15 6.69
C VAL A 72 -3.81 6.65 7.32
N TYR A 73 -4.22 5.43 7.02
CA TYR A 73 -5.29 4.76 7.73
C TYR A 73 -4.73 3.82 8.81
N GLY A 74 -5.40 3.79 9.96
CA GLY A 74 -4.98 3.01 11.12
C GLY A 74 -3.94 3.70 12.00
N THR A 75 -3.38 2.95 12.93
CA THR A 75 -2.46 3.45 13.95
C THR A 75 -1.07 2.83 13.88
N SER A 76 -0.89 1.77 13.09
CA SER A 76 0.37 1.04 13.01
C SER A 76 1.46 1.88 12.36
N LYS A 77 2.60 1.91 13.06
CA LYS A 77 3.89 2.42 12.57
C LYS A 77 4.77 1.19 12.33
N LEU A 78 4.58 0.52 11.20
CA LEU A 78 5.59 -0.44 10.73
C LEU A 78 6.86 0.29 10.30
#